data_AF-A0A1Q3B4B9-F1
#
_entry.id   AF-A0A1Q3B4B9-F1
#
_cell.length_a   1.000
_cell.length_b   1.000
_cell.length_c   1.000
_cell.angle_alpha   90.00
_cell.angle_beta   90.00
_cell.angle_gamma   90.00
#
_symmetry.space_group_name_H-M   'P 1'
#
loop_
_entity.id
_entity.type
_entity.pdbx_description
1 polymer ?
#
loop_
_entity_poly.entity_id
_entity_poly.type
_entity_poly.pdbx_seq_one_letter_code
_entity_poly.pdbx_strand_id
1 'polypeptide(L)'
;MTELTEQPFRPREKLLEKQKYFQHIQKPTYLKGPFDKITSVAIPIALAASSLFLITLRMTELTEQPFRPREKLLEKQKYFQHIQKPTYLKGPFDKITSVAIPIALAASSLFLIGRGIYNMSHNIGKKE
;
A
#
# COMPACT_ATOMS: atom_id res chain seq x y z
N MET A 1 0.43 -50.36 5.11
CA MET A 1 0.79 -48.94 5.30
C MET A 1 1.75 -48.88 6.47
N THR A 2 3.04 -48.98 6.18
CA THR A 2 4.12 -48.98 7.18
C THR A 2 4.67 -47.56 7.20
N GLU A 3 4.30 -46.75 8.18
CA GLU A 3 4.93 -45.44 8.35
C GLU A 3 6.38 -45.64 8.78
N LEU A 4 7.30 -45.21 7.94
CA LEU A 4 8.70 -44.99 8.31
C LEU A 4 8.72 -43.82 9.30
N THR A 5 8.60 -44.12 10.60
CA THR A 5 8.88 -43.16 11.69
C THR A 5 10.36 -42.79 11.66
N GLU A 6 10.73 -41.82 10.81
CA GLU A 6 12.05 -41.20 10.82
C GLU A 6 12.28 -40.50 12.17
N GLN A 7 13.41 -40.77 12.80
CA GLN A 7 13.81 -40.04 13.99
C GLN A 7 14.16 -38.60 13.58
N PRO A 8 13.61 -37.58 14.25
CA PRO A 8 13.96 -36.19 13.93
C PRO A 8 15.47 -35.97 14.10
N PHE A 9 16.07 -35.18 13.21
CA PHE A 9 17.51 -34.93 13.09
C PHE A 9 18.26 -34.50 14.38
N ARG A 10 17.57 -34.21 15.50
CA ARG A 10 18.18 -33.89 16.79
C ARG A 10 17.72 -34.82 17.91
N PRO A 11 18.65 -35.28 18.78
CA PRO A 11 18.31 -35.99 20.01
C PRO A 11 17.39 -35.16 20.91
N ARG A 12 16.32 -35.80 21.44
CA ARG A 12 15.31 -35.16 22.31
C ARG A 12 15.87 -34.72 23.66
N GLU A 13 16.96 -35.32 24.11
CA GLU A 13 17.64 -35.01 25.38
C GLU A 13 18.02 -33.53 25.48
N LYS A 14 18.54 -32.93 24.40
CA LYS A 14 18.92 -31.51 24.36
C LYS A 14 17.72 -30.57 24.53
N LEU A 15 16.54 -30.97 24.03
CA LEU A 15 15.31 -30.20 24.21
C LEU A 15 14.80 -30.30 25.65
N LEU A 16 14.87 -31.49 26.23
CA LEU A 16 14.46 -31.73 27.62
C LEU A 16 15.33 -30.95 28.60
N GLU A 17 16.64 -30.87 28.35
CA GLU A 17 17.58 -30.07 29.13
C GLU A 17 17.24 -28.57 29.06
N LYS A 18 16.98 -28.05 27.85
CA LYS A 18 16.53 -26.65 27.67
C LYS A 18 15.20 -26.38 28.36
N GLN A 19 14.26 -27.32 28.31
CA GLN A 19 12.98 -27.21 28.98
C GLN A 19 13.14 -27.12 30.50
N LYS A 20 13.93 -28.02 31.12
CA LYS A 20 14.23 -27.97 32.56
C LYS A 20 14.90 -26.65 32.95
N TYR A 21 15.88 -26.20 32.17
CA TYR A 21 16.56 -24.92 32.36
C TYR A 21 15.58 -23.74 32.39
N PHE A 22 14.67 -23.64 31.40
CA PHE A 22 13.69 -22.55 31.33
C PHE A 22 12.54 -22.63 32.35
N GLN A 23 12.30 -23.82 32.93
CA GLN A 23 11.33 -24.02 34.00
C GLN A 23 11.90 -23.64 35.38
N HIS A 24 13.19 -23.85 35.61
CA HIS A 24 13.84 -23.52 36.89
C HIS A 24 14.10 -22.01 37.08
N ILE A 25 14.09 -21.22 36.00
CA ILE A 25 14.38 -19.80 36.05
C ILE A 25 13.10 -19.00 36.38
N GLN A 26 13.13 -18.30 37.52
CA GLN A 26 12.09 -17.35 37.92
C GLN A 26 12.28 -15.99 37.24
N LYS A 27 12.06 -15.93 35.92
CA LYS A 27 12.06 -14.70 35.12
C LYS A 27 10.86 -14.68 34.19
N PRO A 28 10.35 -13.50 33.82
CA PRO A 28 9.30 -13.40 32.81
C PRO A 28 9.80 -13.98 31.48
N THR A 29 8.86 -14.47 30.67
CA THR A 29 9.12 -15.26 29.46
C THR A 29 10.16 -14.64 28.53
N TYR A 30 10.16 -13.31 28.37
CA TYR A 30 11.04 -12.56 27.48
C TYR A 30 12.45 -12.27 28.06
N LEU A 31 12.77 -12.72 29.28
CA LEU A 31 14.08 -12.55 29.92
C LEU A 31 14.70 -13.87 30.39
N LYS A 32 14.16 -15.01 29.93
CA LYS A 32 14.58 -16.32 30.42
C LYS A 32 15.95 -16.72 29.89
N GLY A 33 16.21 -16.51 28.60
CA GLY A 33 17.48 -16.80 27.97
C GLY A 33 18.54 -15.72 28.24
N PRO A 34 19.83 -16.08 28.23
CA PRO A 34 20.92 -15.10 28.33
C PRO A 34 20.93 -14.14 27.13
N PHE A 35 20.59 -14.64 25.94
CA PHE A 35 20.44 -13.84 24.72
C PHE A 35 19.20 -12.94 24.75
N ASP A 36 18.14 -13.35 25.45
CA ASP A 36 16.86 -12.63 25.47
C ASP A 36 16.99 -11.24 26.09
N LYS A 37 17.95 -11.02 27.00
CA LYS A 37 18.23 -9.68 27.56
C LYS A 37 18.69 -8.69 26.48
N ILE A 38 19.50 -9.15 25.54
CA ILE A 38 20.02 -8.30 24.46
C ILE A 38 18.89 -8.05 23.45
N THR A 39 18.18 -9.11 23.06
CA THR A 39 17.17 -9.04 22.00
C THR A 39 15.86 -8.37 22.43
N SER A 40 15.44 -8.51 23.68
CA SER A 40 14.17 -7.95 24.17
C SER A 40 14.30 -6.58 24.84
N VAL A 41 15.48 -6.23 25.36
CA VAL A 41 15.69 -4.97 26.09
C VAL A 41 16.59 -4.02 25.31
N ALA A 42 17.83 -4.42 25.04
CA ALA A 42 18.80 -3.48 24.46
C ALA A 42 18.44 -3.06 23.04
N ILE A 43 18.15 -4.02 22.16
CA ILE A 43 17.80 -3.73 20.75
C ILE A 43 16.51 -2.89 20.66
N PRO A 44 15.39 -3.27 21.32
CA PRO A 44 14.15 -2.52 21.16
C PRO A 44 14.21 -1.14 21.80
N ILE A 45 14.88 -0.98 22.95
CA ILE A 45 15.03 0.34 23.59
C ILE A 45 15.87 1.27 22.73
N ALA A 46 17.01 0.81 22.21
CA ALA A 46 17.87 1.64 21.35
C ALA A 46 17.14 2.05 20.06
N LEU A 47 16.41 1.10 19.45
CA LEU A 47 15.62 1.37 18.25
C LEU A 47 14.50 2.36 18.54
N ALA A 48 13.74 2.16 19.63
CA ALA A 48 12.67 3.07 20.02
C ALA A 48 13.19 4.48 20.30
N ALA A 49 14.29 4.61 21.06
CA ALA A 49 14.92 5.89 21.35
C ALA A 49 15.39 6.60 20.06
N SER A 50 16.06 5.88 19.16
CA SER A 50 16.47 6.41 17.86
C SER A 50 15.27 6.86 17.02
N SER A 51 14.20 6.04 16.98
CA SER A 51 12.98 6.37 16.23
C SER A 51 12.30 7.63 16.77
N LEU A 52 12.17 7.77 18.09
CA LEU A 52 11.59 8.95 18.73
C LEU A 52 12.44 10.20 18.48
N PHE A 53 13.77 10.07 18.54
CA PHE A 53 14.68 11.16 18.23
C PHE A 53 14.53 11.64 16.78
N LEU A 54 14.52 10.72 15.81
CA LEU A 54 14.32 11.05 14.40
C LEU A 54 12.94 11.64 14.12
N ILE A 55 11.89 11.14 14.76
CA ILE A 55 10.54 11.71 14.64
C ILE A 55 10.50 13.13 15.20
N THR A 56 11.13 13.36 16.35
CA THR A 56 11.18 14.68 16.98
C THR A 56 11.94 15.68 16.11
N LEU A 57 13.10 15.28 15.56
CA LEU A 57 13.86 16.08 14.60
C LEU A 57 13.03 16.40 13.35
N ARG A 58 12.35 15.39 12.77
CA ARG A 58 11.47 15.60 11.60
C ARG A 58 10.34 16.56 11.90
N MET A 59 9.73 16.50 13.08
CA MET A 59 8.66 17.42 13.47
C MET A 59 9.16 18.86 13.58
N THR A 60 10.40 19.09 14.03
CA THR A 60 11.00 20.44 14.05
C THR A 60 11.30 20.99 12.66
N GLU A 61 11.70 20.12 11.72
CA GLU A 61 12.01 20.50 10.34
C GLU A 61 10.75 20.79 9.50
N LEU A 62 9.62 20.15 9.79
CA LEU A 62 8.34 20.33 9.10
C LEU A 62 7.64 21.69 9.33
N THR A 63 8.35 22.66 9.90
CA THR A 63 7.84 24.03 10.16
C THR A 63 7.90 24.91 8.89
N GLU A 64 8.32 24.39 7.74
CA GLU A 64 8.14 25.08 6.46
C GLU A 64 6.66 24.96 6.03
N GLN A 65 5.95 26.09 6.04
CA GLN A 65 4.57 26.11 5.57
C GLN A 65 4.55 25.73 4.07
N PRO A 66 3.66 24.81 3.64
CA PRO A 66 3.56 24.48 2.22
C PRO A 66 3.33 25.75 1.39
N PHE A 67 3.90 25.80 0.18
CA PHE A 67 3.88 26.95 -0.75
C PHE A 67 2.49 27.57 -1.03
N ARG A 68 1.40 26.89 -0.65
CA ARG A 68 0.02 27.38 -0.74
C ARG A 68 -0.65 27.32 0.64
N PRO A 69 -1.39 28.38 1.04
CA PRO A 69 -2.18 28.34 2.26
C PRO A 69 -3.23 27.22 2.19
N ARG A 70 -3.39 26.48 3.29
CA ARG A 70 -4.31 25.34 3.38
C ARG A 70 -5.79 25.72 3.28
N GLU A 71 -6.12 27.00 3.46
CA GLU A 71 -7.48 27.54 3.34
C GLU A 71 -8.13 27.23 1.99
N LYS A 72 -7.39 27.43 0.89
CA LYS A 72 -7.89 27.14 -0.47
C LYS A 72 -8.20 25.65 -0.67
N LEU A 73 -7.44 24.76 -0.02
CA LEU A 73 -7.72 23.32 -0.08
C LEU A 73 -8.98 22.97 0.71
N LEU A 74 -9.16 23.54 1.90
CA LEU A 74 -10.34 23.33 2.72
C LEU A 74 -11.62 23.81 2.02
N GLU A 75 -11.57 24.96 1.33
CA GLU A 75 -12.69 25.45 0.52
C GLU A 75 -13.06 24.47 -0.59
N LYS A 76 -12.07 23.96 -1.34
CA LYS A 76 -12.30 22.96 -2.40
C LYS A 76 -12.83 21.64 -1.83
N GLN A 77 -12.32 21.21 -0.68
CA GLN A 77 -12.81 20.01 0.01
C GLN A 77 -14.28 20.16 0.41
N LYS A 78 -14.66 21.26 1.06
CA LYS A 78 -16.06 21.55 1.41
C LYS A 78 -16.96 21.56 0.17
N TYR A 79 -16.52 22.23 -0.90
CA TYR A 79 -17.25 22.29 -2.17
C TYR A 79 -17.49 20.89 -2.77
N PHE A 80 -16.44 20.07 -2.93
CA PHE A 80 -16.57 18.74 -3.54
C PHE A 80 -17.22 17.67 -2.66
N GLN A 81 -17.22 17.86 -1.34
CA GLN A 81 -17.90 16.98 -0.38
C GLN A 81 -19.41 17.26 -0.31
N HIS A 82 -19.84 18.51 -0.51
CA HIS A 82 -21.26 18.87 -0.52
C HIS A 82 -22.02 18.35 -1.76
N ILE A 83 -21.31 18.11 -2.87
CA ILE A 83 -21.93 17.71 -4.14
C ILE A 83 -22.22 16.20 -4.13
N GLN A 84 -23.51 15.84 -4.22
CA GLN A 84 -23.99 14.46 -4.35
C GLN A 84 -23.96 13.97 -5.82
N LYS A 85 -22.78 14.00 -6.44
CA LYS A 85 -22.52 13.47 -7.79
C LYS A 85 -21.39 12.45 -7.74
N PRO A 86 -21.33 11.52 -8.70
CA PRO A 86 -20.18 10.62 -8.82
C PRO A 86 -18.89 11.43 -9.06
N THR A 87 -17.76 10.85 -8.66
CA THR A 87 -16.45 11.53 -8.60
C THR A 87 -16.06 12.26 -9.89
N TYR A 88 -16.36 11.67 -11.05
CA TYR A 88 -16.00 12.20 -12.38
C TYR A 88 -16.97 13.27 -12.92
N LEU A 89 -17.94 13.74 -12.12
CA LEU A 89 -18.90 14.79 -12.51
C LEU A 89 -19.07 15.87 -11.42
N LYS A 90 -18.11 15.95 -10.49
CA LYS A 90 -18.21 16.88 -9.36
C LYS A 90 -17.88 18.31 -9.78
N GLY A 91 -16.85 18.49 -10.61
CA GLY A 91 -16.44 19.77 -11.15
C GLY A 91 -17.30 20.24 -12.34
N PRO A 92 -17.40 21.56 -12.56
CA PRO A 92 -18.05 22.10 -13.76
C PRO A 92 -17.29 21.71 -15.03
N PHE A 93 -15.95 21.67 -14.97
CA PHE A 93 -15.09 21.25 -16.08
C PHE A 93 -15.17 19.75 -16.36
N ASP A 94 -15.48 18.94 -15.34
CA ASP A 94 -15.54 17.48 -15.45
C ASP A 94 -16.60 17.02 -16.46
N LYS A 95 -17.67 17.80 -16.67
CA LYS A 95 -18.67 17.51 -17.70
C LYS A 95 -18.08 17.57 -19.11
N ILE A 96 -17.21 18.53 -19.39
CA ILE A 96 -16.58 18.68 -20.70
C ILE A 96 -15.54 17.57 -20.88
N THR A 97 -14.68 17.38 -19.89
CA THR A 97 -13.55 16.44 -19.98
C THR A 97 -13.96 14.98 -19.90
N SER A 98 -14.99 14.64 -19.11
CA SER A 98 -15.38 13.25 -18.86
C SER A 98 -16.57 12.79 -19.71
N VAL A 99 -17.36 13.71 -20.28
CA VAL A 99 -18.55 13.35 -21.08
C VAL A 99 -18.39 13.79 -22.52
N ALA A 100 -18.23 15.09 -22.78
CA ALA A 100 -18.26 15.61 -24.15
C ALA A 100 -17.09 15.10 -25.00
N ILE A 101 -15.84 15.27 -24.51
CA ILE A 101 -14.64 14.87 -25.25
C ILE A 101 -14.62 13.35 -25.49
N PRO A 102 -14.82 12.48 -24.46
CA PRO A 102 -14.75 11.04 -24.67
C PRO A 102 -15.88 10.52 -25.57
N ILE A 103 -17.10 11.06 -25.48
CA ILE A 103 -18.21 10.63 -26.35
C ILE A 103 -17.94 11.03 -27.81
N ALA A 104 -17.52 12.27 -28.05
CA ALA A 104 -17.22 12.72 -29.41
C ALA A 104 -16.10 11.88 -30.03
N LEU A 105 -15.05 11.60 -29.26
CA LEU A 105 -13.92 10.78 -29.70
C LEU A 105 -14.31 9.31 -29.91
N ALA A 106 -15.13 8.74 -29.03
CA ALA A 106 -15.61 7.37 -29.18
C ALA A 106 -16.50 7.23 -30.41
N ALA A 107 -17.44 8.17 -30.61
CA ALA A 107 -18.34 8.16 -31.75
C ALA A 107 -17.58 8.30 -33.08
N SER A 108 -16.63 9.24 -33.16
CA SER A 108 -15.81 9.41 -34.36
C SER A 108 -14.94 8.19 -34.63
N SER A 109 -14.33 7.61 -33.59
CA SER A 109 -13.51 6.41 -33.71
C SER A 109 -14.34 5.22 -34.21
N LEU A 110 -15.49 4.97 -33.60
CA LEU A 110 -16.39 3.88 -34.01
C LEU A 110 -16.88 4.05 -35.44
N PHE A 111 -17.21 5.28 -35.84
CA PHE A 111 -17.62 5.58 -37.22
C PHE A 111 -16.50 5.28 -38.22
N LEU A 112 -15.27 5.73 -37.95
CA LEU A 112 -14.12 5.48 -38.82
C LEU A 112 -13.77 3.99 -38.90
N ILE A 113 -13.82 3.28 -37.77
CA ILE A 113 -13.59 1.82 -37.74
C ILE A 113 -14.65 1.10 -38.56
N GLY A 114 -15.93 1.41 -38.34
CA GLY A 114 -17.04 0.80 -39.09
C GLY A 114 -16.92 1.04 -40.59
N ARG A 115 -16.61 2.28 -41.00
CA ARG A 115 -16.35 2.62 -42.40
C ARG A 115 -15.14 1.88 -42.96
N GLY A 116 -14.05 1.78 -42.19
CA GLY A 116 -12.85 1.03 -42.58
C GLY A 116 -13.15 -0.43 -42.86
N ILE A 117 -13.84 -1.11 -41.93
CA ILE A 117 -14.25 -2.51 -42.08
C ILE A 117 -15.21 -2.68 -43.26
N TYR A 118 -16.17 -1.77 -43.44
CA TYR A 118 -17.10 -1.80 -44.57
C TYR A 118 -16.36 -1.69 -45.91
N ASN A 119 -15.46 -0.72 -46.05
CA ASN A 119 -14.68 -0.53 -47.27
C ASN A 119 -13.79 -1.74 -47.57
N MET A 120 -13.14 -2.31 -46.55
CA MET A 120 -12.30 -3.52 -46.69
C MET A 120 -13.12 -4.74 -47.12
N SER A 121 -14.28 -4.98 -46.48
CA SER A 121 -15.15 -6.13 -46.80
C SER A 121 -15.77 -6.04 -48.20
N HIS A 122 -16.04 -4.83 -48.69
CA HIS A 122 -16.61 -4.60 -50.02
C HIS A 122 -15.57 -4.30 -51.11
N ASN A 123 -14.26 -4.37 -50.79
CA ASN A 123 -13.15 -4.03 -51.69
C ASN A 123 -13.25 -2.61 -52.31
N ILE A 124 -13.86 -1.66 -51.59
CA ILE A 124 -14.08 -0.28 -52.04
C ILE A 124 -12.89 0.60 -51.62
N GLY A 125 -12.44 1.49 -52.51
CA GLY A 125 -11.40 2.48 -52.18
C GLY A 125 -9.97 2.01 -52.42
N LYS A 126 -9.77 1.00 -53.27
CA LYS A 126 -8.45 0.69 -53.83
C LYS A 126 -7.97 1.90 -54.63
N LYS A 127 -6.74 2.34 -54.38
CA LYS A 127 -6.06 3.31 -55.25
C LYS A 127 -5.52 2.52 -56.43
N GLU A 128 -5.64 3.09 -57.63
CA GLU A 128 -4.95 2.58 -58.83
C GLU A 128 -3.42 2.54 -58.61
#